data_AF-A0A3D5NX37-F1
#
_entry.id   AF-A0A3D5NX37-F1
#
_cell.length_a   1.000
_cell.length_b   1.000
_cell.length_c   1.000
_cell.angle_alpha   90.00
_cell.angle_beta   90.00
_cell.angle_gamma   90.00
#
_symmetry.space_group_name_H-M   'P 1'
#
loop_
_entity.id
_entity.type
_entity.pdbx_description
1 polymer ?
#
loop_
_entity_poly.entity_id
_entity_poly.type
_entity_poly.pdbx_seq_one_letter_code
_entity_poly.pdbx_strand_id
1 'polypeptide(L)'
;GQLIEPDQKYAKKDILDMFARRMSSVVVDPAGTVIPNLTADEVNADETDRLPIYLLKDANGAVTAYCFPISGKGLWSTVKGYLALDSDLNTVRGITFYSHGETPGLGGEISKDWFIENFVGKKILDTNGSLVGITIEKGKLRADTKGKEHKVDGISGATLTGKGINEFLMGDLERFNPYFTILRNKVHNEVIS
;
A
#
# COMPACT_ATOMS: atom_id res chain seq x y z
N GLY A 1 9.87 1.56 14.08
CA GLY A 1 9.07 2.46 14.92
C GLY A 1 8.08 3.20 14.06
N GLN A 2 6.86 3.44 14.55
CA GLN A 2 5.84 4.21 13.83
C GLN A 2 6.29 5.68 13.65
N LEU A 3 5.76 6.37 12.63
CA LEU A 3 6.05 7.78 12.40
C LEU A 3 5.46 8.67 13.48
N ILE A 4 4.24 8.34 13.94
CA ILE A 4 3.49 9.07 14.95
C ILE A 4 3.01 8.08 16.01
N GLU A 5 3.00 8.49 17.28
CA GLU A 5 2.43 7.68 18.37
C GLU A 5 0.90 7.85 18.42
N PRO A 6 0.10 6.77 18.53
CA PRO A 6 -1.37 6.83 18.38
C PRO A 6 -2.09 7.79 19.33
N ASP A 7 -1.57 8.01 20.54
CA ASP A 7 -2.22 8.81 21.59
C ASP A 7 -1.60 10.20 21.79
N GLN A 8 -0.62 10.56 20.96
CA GLN A 8 0.08 11.84 21.08
C GLN A 8 -0.48 12.86 20.09
N LYS A 9 -0.86 14.04 20.61
CA LYS A 9 -1.22 15.19 19.76
C LYS A 9 0.06 15.89 19.30
N TYR A 10 0.22 16.01 17.99
CA TYR A 10 1.32 16.74 17.37
C TYR A 10 0.79 18.02 16.72
N ALA A 11 1.58 19.11 16.75
CA ALA A 11 1.25 20.26 15.92
C ALA A 11 1.48 19.92 14.44
N LYS A 12 0.73 20.55 13.54
CA LYS A 12 0.90 20.35 12.08
C LYS A 12 2.35 20.53 11.63
N LYS A 13 3.06 21.51 12.20
CA LYS A 13 4.48 21.75 11.91
C LYS A 13 5.36 20.57 12.32
N ASP A 14 5.14 20.00 13.51
CA ASP A 14 5.94 18.88 14.00
C ASP A 14 5.74 17.63 13.15
N ILE A 15 4.50 17.37 12.71
CA ILE A 15 4.19 16.32 11.76
C ILE A 15 4.97 16.56 10.48
N LEU A 16 4.87 17.75 9.88
CA LEU A 16 5.59 18.08 8.64
C LEU A 16 7.11 17.93 8.79
N ASP A 17 7.68 18.36 9.91
CA ASP A 17 9.12 18.23 10.19
C ASP A 17 9.54 16.76 10.37
N MET A 18 8.71 15.94 11.04
CA MET A 18 8.95 14.50 11.19
C MET A 18 8.87 13.77 9.85
N PHE A 19 7.88 14.12 9.03
CA PHE A 19 7.74 13.62 7.65
C PHE A 19 8.96 14.02 6.82
N ALA A 20 9.36 15.30 6.82
CA ALA A 20 10.50 15.80 6.04
C ALA A 20 11.84 15.14 6.43
N ARG A 21 12.01 14.74 7.70
CA ARG A 21 13.25 14.09 8.17
C ARG A 21 13.33 12.61 7.84
N ARG A 22 12.19 11.91 7.84
CA ARG A 22 12.14 10.45 7.74
C ARG A 22 11.60 9.93 6.42
N MET A 23 10.91 10.76 5.65
CA MET A 23 10.41 10.39 4.34
C MET A 23 11.28 10.97 3.25
N SER A 24 11.60 10.11 2.29
CA SER A 24 12.08 10.53 0.97
C SER A 24 11.17 9.91 -0.09
N SER A 25 11.33 10.25 -1.36
CA SER A 25 10.62 9.60 -2.45
C SER A 25 11.57 9.18 -3.56
N VAL A 26 11.14 8.18 -4.30
CA VAL A 26 11.68 7.84 -5.62
C VAL A 26 10.53 7.79 -6.61
N VAL A 27 10.83 8.03 -7.88
CA VAL A 27 9.90 7.78 -8.98
C VAL A 27 10.51 6.72 -9.87
N VAL A 28 9.70 5.75 -10.27
CA VAL A 28 10.14 4.66 -11.15
C VAL A 28 9.32 4.63 -12.42
N ASP A 29 9.94 4.14 -13.50
CA ASP A 29 9.22 3.81 -14.73
C ASP A 29 8.49 2.46 -14.60
N PRO A 30 7.66 2.04 -15.58
CA PRO A 30 6.95 0.75 -15.52
C PRO A 30 7.88 -0.47 -15.56
N ALA A 31 9.15 -0.32 -15.95
CA ALA A 31 10.15 -1.38 -15.86
C ALA A 31 10.78 -1.49 -14.45
N GLY A 32 10.45 -0.57 -13.55
CA GLY A 32 11.00 -0.50 -12.21
C GLY A 32 12.36 0.21 -12.15
N THR A 33 12.74 0.96 -13.17
CA THR A 33 13.97 1.76 -13.17
C THR A 33 13.71 3.09 -12.47
N VAL A 34 14.60 3.47 -11.55
CA VAL A 34 14.52 4.78 -10.89
C VAL A 34 14.80 5.90 -11.90
N ILE A 35 13.88 6.85 -12.00
CA ILE A 35 14.03 8.06 -12.79
C ILE A 35 14.84 9.06 -11.95
N PRO A 36 16.08 9.42 -12.35
CA PRO A 36 16.93 10.28 -11.55
C PRO A 36 16.39 11.71 -11.51
N ASN A 37 16.61 12.39 -10.37
CA ASN A 37 16.24 13.80 -10.15
C ASN A 37 14.73 14.11 -10.29
N LEU A 38 13.86 13.13 -10.02
CA LEU A 38 12.42 13.31 -9.99
C LEU A 38 11.86 12.84 -8.64
N THR A 39 11.10 13.69 -7.96
CA THR A 39 10.43 13.37 -6.70
C THR A 39 8.94 13.14 -6.89
N ALA A 40 8.30 12.50 -5.90
CA ALA A 40 6.89 12.11 -6.00
C ALA A 40 5.94 13.32 -6.11
N ASP A 41 6.32 14.45 -5.53
CA ASP A 41 5.61 15.73 -5.57
C ASP A 41 5.68 16.43 -6.93
N GLU A 42 6.58 16.01 -7.82
CA GLU A 42 6.69 16.50 -9.20
C GLU A 42 5.88 15.65 -10.20
N VAL A 43 5.28 14.55 -9.77
CA VAL A 43 4.48 13.64 -10.63
C VAL A 43 3.01 14.07 -10.61
N ASN A 44 2.47 14.31 -11.80
CA ASN A 44 1.05 14.60 -11.96
C ASN A 44 0.22 13.30 -11.96
N ALA A 45 -1.02 13.39 -11.51
CA ALA A 45 -1.88 12.22 -11.34
C ALA A 45 -2.28 11.53 -12.66
N ASP A 46 -2.13 12.20 -13.81
CA ASP A 46 -2.38 11.68 -15.15
C ASP A 46 -1.17 11.01 -15.80
N GLU A 47 0.03 11.15 -15.21
CA GLU A 47 1.25 10.48 -15.68
C GLU A 47 1.26 9.02 -15.24
N THR A 48 0.89 8.11 -16.15
CA THR A 48 0.73 6.68 -15.84
C THR A 48 2.04 5.89 -15.89
N ASP A 49 3.07 6.44 -16.55
CA ASP A 49 4.42 5.89 -16.68
C ASP A 49 5.39 6.38 -15.60
N ARG A 50 4.93 7.24 -14.69
CA ARG A 50 5.69 7.70 -13.53
C ARG A 50 5.05 7.19 -12.25
N LEU A 51 5.77 6.32 -11.57
CA LEU A 51 5.26 5.58 -10.42
C LEU A 51 5.93 6.10 -9.15
N PRO A 52 5.32 7.04 -8.42
CA PRO A 52 5.89 7.61 -7.22
C PRO A 52 5.81 6.64 -6.03
N ILE A 53 6.91 6.51 -5.31
CA ILE A 53 7.01 5.68 -4.10
C ILE A 53 7.66 6.51 -3.00
N TYR A 54 6.98 6.60 -1.88
CA TYR A 54 7.48 7.23 -0.67
C TYR A 54 8.19 6.18 0.20
N LEU A 55 9.38 6.53 0.68
CA LEU A 55 10.25 5.67 1.47
C LEU A 55 10.29 6.20 2.90
N LEU A 56 9.85 5.37 3.85
CA LEU A 56 10.00 5.67 5.27
C LEU A 56 11.34 5.15 5.78
N LYS A 57 12.14 6.01 6.39
CA LYS A 57 13.44 5.69 6.98
C LYS A 57 13.41 5.71 8.50
N ASP A 58 14.21 4.84 9.11
CA ASP A 58 14.51 4.91 10.53
C ASP A 58 15.55 6.01 10.86
N ALA A 59 15.94 6.11 12.13
CA ALA A 59 16.93 7.09 12.59
C ALA A 59 18.33 6.87 11.99
N ASN A 60 18.64 5.67 11.51
CA ASN A 60 19.93 5.32 10.89
C ASN A 60 19.89 5.50 9.37
N GLY A 61 18.74 5.92 8.81
CA GLY A 61 18.55 6.10 7.38
C GLY A 61 18.14 4.84 6.62
N ALA A 62 17.94 3.70 7.30
CA ALA A 62 17.50 2.46 6.66
C ALA A 62 16.02 2.54 6.30
N VAL A 63 15.67 2.11 5.08
CA VAL A 63 14.27 2.09 4.63
C VAL A 63 13.51 0.99 5.36
N THR A 64 12.45 1.37 6.06
CA THR A 64 11.59 0.48 6.86
C THR A 64 10.20 0.28 6.27
N ALA A 65 9.79 1.12 5.31
CA ALA A 65 8.54 0.95 4.58
C ALA A 65 8.57 1.62 3.20
N TYR A 66 7.76 1.09 2.30
CA TYR A 66 7.52 1.59 0.95
C TYR A 66 6.04 1.89 0.79
N CYS A 67 5.67 3.15 0.59
CA CYS A 67 4.30 3.62 0.49
C CYS A 67 4.03 4.15 -0.92
N PHE A 68 2.97 3.68 -1.58
CA PHE A 68 2.66 4.03 -2.96
C PHE A 68 1.16 4.23 -3.15
N PRO A 69 0.76 5.12 -4.09
CA PRO A 69 -0.64 5.40 -4.32
C PRO A 69 -1.35 4.18 -4.92
N ILE A 70 -2.59 3.98 -4.50
CA ILE A 70 -3.51 3.01 -5.09
C ILE A 70 -4.79 3.74 -5.48
N SER A 71 -5.34 3.44 -6.65
CA SER A 71 -6.62 4.03 -7.05
C SER A 71 -7.33 3.26 -8.13
N GLY A 72 -8.66 3.32 -8.09
CA GLY A 72 -9.46 2.79 -9.18
C GLY A 72 -10.94 2.89 -8.90
N LYS A 73 -11.72 2.22 -9.73
CA LYS A 73 -13.18 2.27 -9.67
C LYS A 73 -13.70 1.41 -8.51
N GLY A 74 -14.44 2.04 -7.58
CA GLY A 74 -15.30 1.35 -6.61
C GLY A 74 -16.65 0.99 -7.22
N LEU A 75 -17.74 1.06 -6.45
CA LEU A 75 -19.08 0.93 -7.05
C LEU A 75 -19.55 2.25 -7.68
N TRP A 76 -19.49 3.35 -6.93
CA TRP A 76 -20.07 4.64 -7.31
C TRP A 76 -19.05 5.66 -7.76
N SER A 77 -17.79 5.48 -7.38
CA SER A 77 -16.77 6.52 -7.44
C SER A 77 -15.38 5.96 -7.69
N THR A 78 -14.43 6.86 -8.00
CA THR A 78 -13.02 6.53 -7.88
C THR A 78 -12.63 6.52 -6.41
N VAL A 79 -12.09 5.39 -5.96
CA VAL A 79 -11.47 5.22 -4.65
C VAL A 79 -9.98 5.54 -4.80
N LYS A 80 -9.44 6.37 -3.91
CA LYS A 80 -8.01 6.70 -3.85
C LYS A 80 -7.47 6.43 -2.46
N GLY A 81 -6.26 5.90 -2.41
CA GLY A 81 -5.61 5.49 -1.18
C GLY A 81 -4.10 5.39 -1.30
N TYR A 82 -3.50 4.89 -0.23
CA TYR A 82 -2.10 4.50 -0.19
C TYR A 82 -1.99 3.10 0.41
N LEU A 83 -1.12 2.28 -0.16
CA LEU A 83 -0.69 1.02 0.42
C LEU A 83 0.78 1.16 0.86
N ALA A 84 1.08 0.68 2.06
CA ALA A 84 2.44 0.61 2.58
C ALA A 84 2.87 -0.85 2.78
N LEU A 85 4.04 -1.20 2.27
CA LEU A 85 4.72 -2.47 2.52
C LEU A 85 5.87 -2.25 3.50
N ASP A 86 6.19 -3.27 4.28
CA ASP A 86 7.40 -3.33 5.10
C ASP A 86 8.68 -3.39 4.25
N SER A 87 9.83 -3.34 4.91
CA SER A 87 11.14 -3.42 4.26
C SER A 87 11.39 -4.73 3.50
N ASP A 88 10.60 -5.77 3.77
CA ASP A 88 10.63 -7.05 3.04
C ASP A 88 9.93 -6.99 1.67
N LEU A 89 9.26 -5.86 1.36
CA LEU A 89 8.50 -5.65 0.13
C LEU A 89 7.45 -6.73 -0.12
N ASN A 90 6.90 -7.31 0.94
CA ASN A 90 5.89 -8.36 0.88
C ASN A 90 4.79 -8.15 1.93
N THR A 91 5.18 -7.86 3.17
CA THR A 91 4.26 -7.70 4.28
C THR A 91 3.63 -6.31 4.24
N VAL A 92 2.31 -6.25 4.30
CA VAL A 92 1.53 -5.01 4.35
C VAL A 92 1.70 -4.39 5.72
N ARG A 93 2.29 -3.20 5.75
CA ARG A 93 2.40 -2.37 6.95
C ARG A 93 1.08 -1.67 7.25
N GLY A 94 0.33 -1.29 6.22
CA GLY A 94 -0.98 -0.66 6.37
C GLY A 94 -1.52 -0.17 5.04
N ILE A 95 -2.81 0.17 5.03
CA ILE A 95 -3.54 0.72 3.89
C ILE A 95 -4.42 1.86 4.38
N THR A 96 -4.70 2.85 3.54
CA THR A 96 -5.69 3.88 3.84
C THR A 96 -6.40 4.32 2.57
N PHE A 97 -7.66 4.73 2.70
CA PHE A 97 -8.47 5.28 1.63
C PHE A 97 -8.92 6.69 2.02
N TYR A 98 -8.37 7.71 1.37
CA TYR A 98 -8.56 9.11 1.76
C TYR A 98 -9.60 9.85 0.90
N SER A 99 -10.01 9.26 -0.24
CA SER A 99 -11.02 9.85 -1.12
C SER A 99 -11.87 8.77 -1.76
N HIS A 100 -13.18 8.85 -1.54
CA HIS A 100 -14.19 8.01 -2.19
C HIS A 100 -15.57 8.66 -2.08
N GLY A 101 -16.50 8.24 -2.94
CA GLY A 101 -17.92 8.61 -2.93
C GLY A 101 -18.85 7.42 -2.66
N GLU A 102 -18.33 6.34 -2.08
CA GLU A 102 -19.13 5.16 -1.73
C GLU A 102 -20.17 5.44 -0.63
N THR A 103 -21.25 4.64 -0.60
CA THR A 103 -22.37 4.85 0.32
C THR A 103 -21.96 4.63 1.79
N PRO A 104 -22.16 5.61 2.70
CA PRO A 104 -21.89 5.44 4.13
C PRO A 104 -22.64 4.24 4.73
N GLY A 105 -21.97 3.48 5.60
CA GLY A 105 -22.52 2.24 6.19
C GLY A 105 -22.53 1.02 5.26
N LEU A 106 -22.14 1.18 3.99
CA LEU A 106 -21.89 0.10 3.03
C LEU A 106 -20.44 0.24 2.53
N GLY A 107 -20.23 0.54 1.24
CA GLY A 107 -18.89 0.70 0.66
C GLY A 107 -18.08 1.83 1.28
N GLY A 108 -18.71 2.80 1.96
CA GLY A 108 -18.01 3.86 2.69
C GLY A 108 -17.26 3.37 3.93
N GLU A 109 -17.48 2.12 4.37
CA GLU A 109 -16.75 1.54 5.49
C GLU A 109 -15.27 1.25 5.17
N ILE A 110 -14.87 1.32 3.89
CA ILE A 110 -13.49 1.10 3.47
C ILE A 110 -12.48 2.03 4.15
N SER A 111 -12.91 3.21 4.60
CA SER A 111 -12.05 4.19 5.28
C SER A 111 -12.02 4.05 6.81
N LYS A 112 -12.66 3.02 7.37
CA LYS A 112 -12.74 2.80 8.82
C LYS A 112 -11.60 1.92 9.32
N ASP A 113 -11.13 2.22 10.53
CA ASP A 113 -10.04 1.49 11.20
C ASP A 113 -10.29 -0.02 11.20
N TRP A 114 -11.50 -0.44 11.59
CA TRP A 114 -11.86 -1.85 11.63
C TRP A 114 -11.60 -2.56 10.30
N PHE A 115 -11.77 -1.89 9.15
CA PHE A 115 -11.57 -2.48 7.84
C PHE A 115 -10.11 -2.42 7.42
N ILE A 116 -9.46 -1.25 7.52
CA ILE A 116 -8.07 -1.09 7.08
C ILE A 116 -7.08 -1.89 7.95
N GLU A 117 -7.38 -2.09 9.23
CA GLU A 117 -6.58 -2.92 10.14
C GLU A 117 -6.52 -4.38 9.71
N ASN A 118 -7.51 -4.89 8.97
CA ASN A 118 -7.48 -6.27 8.45
C ASN A 118 -6.31 -6.50 7.50
N PHE A 119 -5.77 -5.45 6.87
CA PHE A 119 -4.68 -5.55 5.91
C PHE A 119 -3.31 -5.65 6.56
N VAL A 120 -3.15 -5.19 7.81
CA VAL A 120 -1.85 -5.19 8.48
C VAL A 120 -1.35 -6.62 8.66
N GLY A 121 -0.10 -6.87 8.27
CA GLY A 121 0.55 -8.18 8.35
C GLY A 121 0.16 -9.16 7.23
N LYS A 122 -0.72 -8.77 6.30
CA LYS A 122 -1.02 -9.57 5.10
C LYS A 122 0.16 -9.55 4.14
N LYS A 123 0.25 -10.53 3.24
CA LYS A 123 1.37 -10.71 2.31
C LYS A 123 0.90 -10.62 0.88
N ILE A 124 1.63 -9.90 0.03
CA ILE A 124 1.29 -9.76 -1.39
C ILE A 124 1.88 -10.87 -2.27
N LEU A 125 2.84 -11.64 -1.76
CA LEU A 125 3.49 -12.75 -2.47
C LEU A 125 3.13 -14.10 -1.85
N ASP A 126 2.98 -15.12 -2.68
CA ASP A 126 2.85 -16.51 -2.24
C ASP A 126 4.20 -17.10 -1.76
N THR A 127 4.18 -18.37 -1.35
CA THR A 127 5.38 -19.09 -0.87
C THR A 127 6.45 -19.29 -1.95
N ASN A 128 6.09 -19.17 -3.23
CA ASN A 128 7.01 -19.26 -4.36
C ASN A 128 7.56 -17.88 -4.78
N GLY A 129 7.14 -16.81 -4.10
CA GLY A 129 7.50 -15.44 -4.45
C GLY A 129 6.66 -14.83 -5.59
N SER A 130 5.58 -15.49 -6.00
CA SER A 130 4.68 -14.98 -7.04
C SER A 130 3.73 -13.94 -6.46
N LEU A 131 3.51 -12.84 -7.18
CA LEU A 131 2.55 -11.81 -6.78
C LEU A 131 1.12 -12.36 -6.83
N VAL A 132 0.44 -12.36 -5.70
CA VAL A 132 -0.97 -12.79 -5.54
C VAL A 132 -1.86 -11.69 -4.98
N GLY A 133 -1.27 -10.61 -4.46
CA GLY A 133 -1.99 -9.46 -3.91
C GLY A 133 -2.78 -9.78 -2.64
N ILE A 134 -3.70 -8.88 -2.27
CA ILE A 134 -4.64 -9.05 -1.16
C ILE A 134 -6.07 -9.05 -1.68
N THR A 135 -6.85 -10.06 -1.32
CA THR A 135 -8.26 -10.19 -1.70
C THR A 135 -9.20 -9.85 -0.56
N ILE A 136 -10.09 -8.89 -0.79
CA ILE A 136 -11.28 -8.66 0.03
C ILE A 136 -12.31 -9.74 -0.31
N GLU A 137 -12.66 -10.55 0.69
CA GLU A 137 -13.67 -11.59 0.55
C GLU A 137 -15.10 -11.01 0.48
N LYS A 138 -16.08 -11.83 0.11
CA LYS A 138 -17.49 -11.38 0.06
C LYS A 138 -18.06 -11.06 1.46
N GLY A 139 -17.51 -11.69 2.50
CA GLY A 139 -17.92 -11.51 3.88
C GLY A 139 -16.77 -11.83 4.82
N LYS A 140 -17.07 -12.08 6.09
CA LYS A 140 -16.03 -12.39 7.08
C LYS A 140 -15.28 -13.67 6.74
N LEU A 141 -13.97 -13.64 6.92
CA LEU A 141 -13.10 -14.80 6.81
C LEU A 141 -13.45 -15.82 7.89
N ARG A 142 -13.55 -17.09 7.50
CA ARG A 142 -13.75 -18.20 8.43
C ARG A 142 -12.42 -18.59 9.06
N ALA A 143 -12.43 -19.26 10.21
CA ALA A 143 -11.22 -19.74 10.88
C ALA A 143 -10.36 -20.70 10.02
N ASP A 144 -10.99 -21.41 9.09
CA ASP A 144 -10.41 -22.46 8.23
C ASP A 144 -10.10 -22.00 6.79
N THR A 145 -10.29 -20.72 6.46
CA THR A 145 -9.97 -20.20 5.13
C THR A 145 -8.50 -20.47 4.76
N LYS A 146 -8.26 -21.04 3.57
CA LYS A 146 -6.92 -21.21 2.99
C LYS A 146 -6.41 -19.88 2.43
N GLY A 147 -5.10 -19.62 2.56
CA GLY A 147 -4.46 -18.40 2.04
C GLY A 147 -4.92 -17.12 2.75
N LYS A 148 -5.22 -17.20 4.06
CA LYS A 148 -5.67 -16.07 4.89
C LYS A 148 -4.70 -14.92 4.97
N GLU A 149 -3.43 -15.22 4.81
CA GLU A 149 -2.33 -14.26 4.70
C GLU A 149 -2.51 -13.33 3.49
N HIS A 150 -3.28 -13.73 2.48
CA HIS A 150 -3.57 -12.94 1.26
C HIS A 150 -5.01 -12.40 1.24
N LYS A 151 -5.74 -12.48 2.36
CA LYS A 151 -7.18 -12.20 2.37
C LYS A 151 -7.60 -11.35 3.57
N VAL A 152 -8.62 -10.54 3.36
CA VAL A 152 -9.27 -9.70 4.38
C VAL A 152 -10.79 -9.87 4.36
N ASP A 153 -11.42 -9.47 5.47
CA ASP A 153 -12.87 -9.50 5.61
C ASP A 153 -13.57 -8.62 4.56
N GLY A 154 -14.70 -9.10 4.07
CA GLY A 154 -15.62 -8.31 3.26
C GLY A 154 -16.50 -7.37 4.08
N ILE A 155 -16.94 -6.28 3.46
CA ILE A 155 -17.96 -5.40 4.01
C ILE A 155 -19.35 -5.91 3.62
N SER A 156 -20.19 -6.20 4.61
CA SER A 156 -21.55 -6.67 4.40
C SER A 156 -22.35 -5.69 3.54
N GLY A 157 -23.01 -6.19 2.50
CA GLY A 157 -23.80 -5.36 1.58
C GLY A 157 -22.99 -4.53 0.57
N ALA A 158 -21.65 -4.58 0.59
CA ALA A 158 -20.78 -3.78 -0.27
C ALA A 158 -19.83 -4.62 -1.14
N THR A 159 -20.29 -5.79 -1.59
CA THR A 159 -19.49 -6.71 -2.40
C THR A 159 -18.93 -6.07 -3.68
N LEU A 160 -19.67 -5.15 -4.32
CA LEU A 160 -19.20 -4.50 -5.55
C LEU A 160 -18.07 -3.51 -5.29
N THR A 161 -18.12 -2.75 -4.20
CA THR A 161 -17.00 -1.90 -3.76
C THR A 161 -15.76 -2.75 -3.48
N GLY A 162 -15.91 -3.86 -2.74
CA GLY A 162 -14.81 -4.79 -2.47
C GLY A 162 -14.20 -5.40 -3.74
N LYS A 163 -15.02 -5.77 -4.72
CA LYS A 163 -14.53 -6.26 -6.03
C LYS A 163 -13.73 -5.20 -6.78
N GLY A 164 -14.24 -3.96 -6.84
CA GLY A 164 -13.51 -2.85 -7.46
C GLY A 164 -12.15 -2.62 -6.82
N ILE A 165 -12.08 -2.67 -5.48
CA ILE A 165 -10.81 -2.59 -4.75
C ILE A 165 -9.89 -3.76 -5.08
N ASN A 166 -10.38 -5.00 -5.11
CA ASN A 166 -9.55 -6.14 -5.50
C ASN A 166 -8.92 -5.96 -6.89
N GLU A 167 -9.71 -5.47 -7.85
CA GLU A 167 -9.27 -5.25 -9.23
C GLU A 167 -8.17 -4.19 -9.31
N PHE A 168 -8.41 -2.98 -8.78
CA PHE A 168 -7.41 -1.93 -8.90
C PHE A 168 -6.20 -2.16 -8.00
N LEU A 169 -6.38 -2.79 -6.84
CA LEU A 169 -5.28 -3.06 -5.93
C LEU A 169 -4.29 -4.04 -6.55
N MET A 170 -4.78 -5.09 -7.21
CA MET A 170 -3.93 -6.02 -7.95
C MET A 170 -3.22 -5.30 -9.11
N GLY A 171 -3.97 -4.51 -9.90
CA GLY A 171 -3.39 -3.77 -11.02
C GLY A 171 -2.30 -2.77 -10.61
N ASP A 172 -2.51 -2.03 -9.52
CA ASP A 172 -1.47 -1.13 -9.00
C ASP A 172 -0.28 -1.92 -8.44
N LEU A 173 -0.51 -3.00 -7.70
CA LEU A 173 0.58 -3.88 -7.25
C LEU A 173 1.42 -4.40 -8.43
N GLU A 174 0.79 -4.83 -9.52
CA GLU A 174 1.48 -5.26 -10.73
C GLU A 174 2.35 -4.15 -11.33
N ARG A 175 1.86 -2.90 -11.35
CA ARG A 175 2.62 -1.74 -11.85
C ARG A 175 3.88 -1.47 -11.03
N PHE A 176 3.80 -1.57 -9.70
CA PHE A 176 4.94 -1.30 -8.81
C PHE A 176 5.87 -2.52 -8.61
N ASN A 177 5.39 -3.74 -8.87
CA ASN A 177 6.12 -4.98 -8.58
C ASN A 177 7.47 -5.15 -9.30
N PRO A 178 7.71 -4.64 -10.54
CA PRO A 178 9.02 -4.69 -11.17
C PRO A 178 10.11 -4.05 -10.30
N TYR A 179 9.87 -2.85 -9.76
CA TYR A 179 10.80 -2.19 -8.86
C TYR A 179 11.02 -2.98 -7.57
N PHE A 180 9.94 -3.46 -6.96
CA PHE A 180 10.04 -4.25 -5.73
C PHE A 180 10.80 -5.56 -5.93
N THR A 181 10.66 -6.19 -7.10
CA THR A 181 11.41 -7.40 -7.47
C THR A 181 12.90 -7.11 -7.60
N ILE A 182 13.28 -6.00 -8.26
CA ILE A 182 14.68 -5.57 -8.35
C ILE A 182 15.28 -5.40 -6.95
N LEU A 183 14.57 -4.75 -6.03
CA LEU A 183 15.04 -4.54 -4.66
C LEU A 183 15.18 -5.84 -3.87
N ARG A 184 14.18 -6.73 -3.91
CA ARG A 184 14.25 -8.05 -3.23
C ARG A 184 15.45 -8.87 -3.73
N ASN A 185 15.72 -8.85 -5.03
CA ASN A 185 16.85 -9.58 -5.62
C ASN A 185 18.21 -8.97 -5.24
N LYS A 186 18.32 -7.64 -5.15
CA LYS A 186 19.55 -6.97 -4.70
C LYS A 186 19.91 -7.38 -3.27
N VAL A 187 18.95 -7.30 -2.35
CA VAL A 187 19.16 -7.70 -0.95
C VAL A 187 19.55 -9.18 -0.85
N HIS A 188 18.91 -10.06 -1.63
CA HIS A 188 19.27 -11.48 -1.66
C HIS A 188 20.72 -11.70 -2.08
N ASN A 189 21.19 -11.00 -3.11
CA ASN A 189 22.56 -11.13 -3.60
C ASN A 189 23.61 -10.60 -2.61
N GLU A 190 23.31 -9.51 -1.89
CA GLU A 190 24.21 -8.92 -0.87
C GLU A 190 24.34 -9.80 0.39
N VAL A 191 23.34 -10.63 0.70
CA VAL A 191 23.38 -11.53 1.87
C VAL A 191 24.18 -12.81 1.59
N ILE A 192 24.31 -13.22 0.34
CA ILE A 192 24.96 -14.49 -0.06
C ILE A 192 26.41 -14.27 -0.54
N SER A 193 26.81 -13.02 -0.83
CA SER A 193 28.20 -12.61 -1.12
C SER A 193 29.03 -12.44 0.15
#